data_AF-A0AAV0JTT2-F1
#
_entry.id   AF-A0AAV0JTT2-F1
#
_cell.length_a   1.000
_cell.length_b   1.000
_cell.length_c   1.000
_cell.angle_alpha   90.00
_cell.angle_beta   90.00
_cell.angle_gamma   90.00
#
_symmetry.space_group_name_H-M   'P 1'
#
loop_
_entity.id
_entity.type
_entity.pdbx_description
1 polymer ?
#
loop_
_entity_poly.entity_id
_entity_poly.type
_entity_poly.pdbx_seq_one_letter_code
_entity_poly.pdbx_strand_id
1 'polypeptide(L)'
;MLSSGPEDLVPFPRFPRLKNLTMEGCYHESAVKISGPQLGRLKLYNVSVYRIVIVAPKLKFLIVHGMMKFSDLSLPSLYHADISLGSTYSYVYNKELLIRHVLSLYRGLSNVISLLLDSYIIQVLSKNYELLEQQPSTFTRLESLIVEADSLPHAVVNCFFKGTSCPEPKLEFL
;
A
#
# COMPACT_ATOMS: atom_id res chain seq x y z
N MET A 1 23.38 -10.69 3.64
CA MET A 1 22.56 -11.91 3.47
C MET A 1 21.56 -11.97 4.60
N LEU A 2 20.28 -11.66 4.35
CA LEU A 2 19.24 -11.75 5.38
C LEU A 2 18.63 -13.15 5.32
N SER A 3 18.77 -13.87 6.43
CA SER A 3 18.14 -15.17 6.69
C SER A 3 16.62 -15.05 6.58
N SER A 4 16.01 -15.86 5.71
CA SER A 4 14.55 -16.06 5.67
C SER A 4 14.20 -17.13 6.70
N GLY A 5 13.58 -16.72 7.81
CA GLY A 5 12.87 -17.66 8.67
C GLY A 5 11.73 -18.37 7.91
N PRO A 6 11.17 -19.46 8.44
CA PRO A 6 10.10 -20.18 7.77
C PRO A 6 8.89 -19.26 7.57
N GLU A 7 8.57 -18.98 6.30
CA GLU A 7 7.34 -18.29 5.91
C GLU A 7 6.19 -19.28 6.10
N ASP A 8 5.21 -18.96 6.95
CA ASP A 8 3.98 -19.74 7.00
C ASP A 8 3.19 -19.44 5.73
N LEU A 9 3.22 -20.42 4.82
CA LEU A 9 2.48 -20.35 3.58
C LEU A 9 0.99 -20.42 3.90
N VAL A 10 0.27 -19.31 3.69
CA VAL A 10 -1.19 -19.41 3.57
C VAL A 10 -1.46 -20.21 2.29
N PRO A 11 -2.26 -21.29 2.33
CA PRO A 11 -2.25 -22.34 1.30
C PRO A 11 -3.07 -21.98 0.05
N PHE A 12 -2.92 -20.76 -0.48
CA PHE A 12 -3.50 -20.35 -1.75
C PHE A 12 -2.99 -21.06 -3.02
N PRO A 13 -1.82 -21.75 -3.09
CA PRO A 13 -1.51 -22.55 -4.28
C PRO A 13 -2.56 -23.63 -4.60
N ARG A 14 -3.45 -23.97 -3.64
CA ARG A 14 -4.57 -24.90 -3.85
C ARG A 14 -5.71 -24.33 -4.70
N PHE A 15 -5.72 -23.02 -4.96
CA PHE A 15 -6.80 -22.34 -5.69
C PHE A 15 -6.27 -21.60 -6.91
N PRO A 16 -5.80 -22.30 -7.96
CA PRO A 16 -5.14 -21.69 -9.12
C PRO A 16 -6.05 -20.74 -9.93
N ARG A 17 -7.37 -20.80 -9.71
CA ARG A 17 -8.38 -19.97 -10.38
C ARG A 17 -8.94 -18.86 -9.48
N LEU A 18 -8.43 -18.70 -8.25
CA LEU A 18 -8.90 -17.67 -7.32
C LEU A 18 -8.68 -16.27 -7.92
N LYS A 19 -9.76 -15.52 -8.12
CA LYS A 19 -9.74 -14.16 -8.69
C LYS A 19 -9.82 -13.07 -7.62
N ASN A 20 -10.48 -13.36 -6.51
CA ASN A 20 -10.72 -12.42 -5.43
C ASN A 20 -10.31 -13.08 -4.12
N LEU A 21 -9.56 -12.38 -3.29
CA LEU A 21 -9.24 -12.78 -1.94
C LEU A 21 -9.54 -11.63 -1.00
N THR A 22 -10.20 -11.94 0.10
CA THR A 22 -10.41 -11.01 1.23
C THR A 22 -9.90 -11.71 2.47
N MET A 23 -9.01 -11.04 3.20
CA MET A 23 -8.52 -11.46 4.51
C MET A 23 -8.96 -10.41 5.51
N GLU A 24 -9.64 -10.84 6.57
CA GLU A 24 -10.17 -9.95 7.59
C GLU A 24 -9.86 -10.51 8.98
N GLY A 25 -9.38 -9.64 9.88
CA GLY A 25 -9.13 -10.00 11.28
C GLY A 25 -8.10 -11.11 11.47
N CYS A 26 -7.19 -11.29 10.51
CA CYS A 26 -6.17 -12.33 10.58
C CYS A 26 -5.01 -11.86 11.45
N TYR A 27 -4.68 -12.65 12.48
CA TYR A 27 -3.53 -12.43 13.36
C TYR A 27 -2.53 -13.58 13.20
N HIS A 28 -1.27 -13.26 12.91
CA HIS A 28 -0.22 -14.28 12.80
C HIS A 28 1.14 -13.69 13.17
N GLU A 29 1.91 -14.39 14.00
CA GLU A 29 3.23 -13.89 14.44
C GLU A 29 4.32 -14.04 13.37
N SER A 30 4.04 -14.79 12.30
CA SER A 30 4.98 -15.06 11.21
C SER A 30 4.63 -14.31 9.92
N ALA A 31 5.51 -14.42 8.92
CA ALA A 31 5.28 -13.85 7.61
C ALA A 31 4.22 -14.64 6.84
N VAL A 32 3.30 -13.92 6.19
CA VAL A 32 2.24 -14.47 5.36
C VAL A 32 2.56 -14.23 3.88
N LYS A 33 2.58 -15.32 3.11
CA LYS A 33 2.71 -15.26 1.65
C LYS A 33 1.36 -15.48 0.95
N ILE A 34 0.95 -14.49 0.18
CA ILE A 34 -0.24 -14.51 -0.67
C ILE A 34 0.23 -14.73 -2.11
N SER A 35 0.05 -15.95 -2.62
CA SER A 35 0.38 -16.30 -4.00
C SER A 35 -0.88 -16.61 -4.79
N GLY A 36 -1.05 -15.98 -5.95
CA GLY A 36 -2.27 -16.11 -6.74
C GLY A 36 -2.06 -15.68 -8.20
N PRO A 37 -1.75 -16.61 -9.13
CA PRO A 37 -1.43 -16.26 -10.52
C PRO A 37 -2.61 -15.66 -11.29
N GLN A 38 -3.85 -15.92 -10.84
CA GLN A 38 -5.08 -15.36 -11.42
C GLN A 38 -5.77 -14.34 -10.50
N LEU A 39 -5.14 -14.01 -9.35
CA LEU A 39 -5.71 -13.10 -8.39
C LEU A 39 -5.76 -11.69 -9.00
N GLY A 40 -6.97 -11.17 -9.20
CA GLY A 40 -7.22 -9.84 -9.75
C GLY A 40 -7.58 -8.80 -8.70
N ARG A 41 -8.08 -9.24 -7.53
CA ARG A 41 -8.43 -8.36 -6.41
C ARG A 41 -8.01 -8.97 -5.08
N LEU A 42 -7.36 -8.15 -4.27
CA LEU A 42 -6.95 -8.48 -2.91
C LEU A 42 -7.48 -7.41 -1.96
N LYS A 43 -8.12 -7.83 -0.88
CA LYS A 43 -8.54 -6.96 0.21
C LYS A 43 -7.99 -7.46 1.53
N LEU A 44 -7.36 -6.59 2.30
CA LEU A 44 -6.76 -6.89 3.59
C LEU A 44 -7.36 -5.93 4.62
N TYR A 45 -8.16 -6.46 5.54
CA TYR A 45 -8.83 -5.70 6.59
C TYR A 45 -8.33 -6.14 7.96
N ASN A 46 -7.76 -5.22 8.72
CA ASN A 46 -7.34 -5.47 10.10
C ASN A 46 -6.45 -6.72 10.24
N VAL A 47 -5.58 -6.93 9.25
CA VAL A 47 -4.62 -8.04 9.22
C VAL A 47 -3.38 -7.62 9.98
N SER A 48 -3.07 -8.32 11.06
CA SER A 48 -1.89 -8.09 11.89
C SER A 48 -0.95 -9.27 11.76
N VAL A 49 0.02 -9.13 10.86
CA VAL A 49 1.04 -10.15 10.61
C VAL A 49 2.43 -9.50 10.57
N TYR A 50 3.46 -10.27 10.91
CA TYR A 50 4.83 -9.75 10.94
C TYR A 50 5.26 -9.15 9.60
N ARG A 51 4.88 -9.81 8.49
CA ARG A 51 5.21 -9.39 7.13
C ARG A 51 4.24 -10.00 6.12
N ILE A 52 3.88 -9.25 5.09
CA ILE A 52 3.10 -9.73 3.94
C ILE A 52 3.97 -9.80 2.69
N VAL A 53 3.94 -10.95 2.01
CA VAL A 53 4.54 -11.17 0.70
C VAL A 53 3.44 -11.42 -0.32
N ILE A 54 3.35 -10.58 -1.35
CA ILE A 54 2.32 -10.70 -2.39
C ILE A 54 2.98 -11.12 -3.70
N VAL A 55 2.59 -12.28 -4.22
CA VAL A 55 2.99 -12.82 -5.53
C VAL A 55 1.74 -13.01 -6.37
N ALA A 56 1.25 -11.92 -6.95
CA ALA A 56 0.01 -11.87 -7.72
C ALA A 56 0.20 -10.99 -8.98
N PRO A 57 0.80 -11.53 -10.07
CA PRO A 57 1.21 -10.72 -11.22
C PRO A 57 0.03 -10.08 -11.97
N LYS A 58 -1.19 -10.62 -11.80
CA LYS A 58 -2.42 -10.12 -12.42
C LYS A 58 -3.27 -9.27 -11.46
N LEU A 59 -2.76 -8.93 -10.29
CA LEU A 59 -3.48 -8.13 -9.31
C LEU A 59 -3.74 -6.74 -9.88
N LYS A 60 -5.01 -6.37 -10.00
CA LYS A 60 -5.47 -5.07 -10.51
C LYS A 60 -5.97 -4.14 -9.41
N PHE A 61 -6.53 -4.72 -8.35
CA PHE A 61 -7.13 -4.00 -7.23
C PHE A 61 -6.53 -4.45 -5.91
N LEU A 62 -6.02 -3.51 -5.14
CA LEU A 62 -5.52 -3.73 -3.79
C LEU A 62 -6.27 -2.81 -2.83
N ILE A 63 -6.85 -3.39 -1.78
CA ILE A 63 -7.42 -2.64 -0.67
C ILE A 63 -6.68 -3.06 0.60
N VAL A 64 -6.12 -2.09 1.32
CA VAL A 64 -5.40 -2.31 2.58
C VAL A 64 -5.99 -1.39 3.62
N HIS A 65 -6.63 -1.97 4.63
CA HIS A 65 -7.16 -1.26 5.80
C HIS A 65 -6.47 -1.80 7.04
N GLY A 66 -5.54 -1.02 7.59
CA GLY A 66 -4.76 -1.33 8.78
C GLY A 66 -3.26 -1.27 8.54
N MET A 67 -2.50 -1.36 9.63
CA MET A 67 -1.04 -1.33 9.61
C MET A 67 -0.46 -2.68 9.20
N MET A 68 0.22 -2.72 8.05
CA MET A 68 0.85 -3.94 7.56
C MET A 68 2.27 -3.64 7.07
N LYS A 69 3.19 -4.54 7.39
CA LYS A 69 4.55 -4.50 6.84
C LYS A 69 4.59 -5.33 5.57
N PHE A 70 4.75 -4.67 4.43
CA PHE A 70 4.95 -5.37 3.17
C PHE A 70 6.44 -5.68 2.96
N SER A 71 6.71 -6.80 2.30
CA SER A 71 7.99 -7.07 1.65
C SER A 71 8.15 -6.20 0.41
N ASP A 72 9.28 -6.30 -0.30
CA ASP A 72 9.48 -5.62 -1.58
C ASP A 72 8.33 -6.01 -2.54
N LEU A 73 7.41 -5.08 -2.72
CA LEU A 73 6.21 -5.27 -3.52
C LEU A 73 6.57 -5.03 -4.99
N SER A 74 6.23 -6.00 -5.84
CA SER A 74 6.26 -5.83 -7.29
C SER A 74 4.89 -6.24 -7.84
N LEU A 75 4.06 -5.24 -8.10
CA LEU A 75 2.68 -5.42 -8.55
C LEU A 75 2.49 -4.77 -9.95
N PRO A 76 3.02 -5.40 -11.01
CA PRO A 76 3.12 -4.76 -12.33
C PRO A 76 1.76 -4.47 -12.99
N SER A 77 0.72 -5.22 -12.64
CA SER A 77 -0.64 -5.03 -13.17
C SER A 77 -1.53 -4.16 -12.29
N LEU A 78 -1.01 -3.64 -11.17
CA LEU A 78 -1.83 -2.93 -10.20
C LEU A 78 -2.31 -1.60 -10.79
N TYR A 79 -3.62 -1.45 -10.87
CA TYR A 79 -4.28 -0.30 -11.48
C TYR A 79 -4.87 0.63 -10.42
N HIS A 80 -5.44 0.06 -9.37
CA HIS A 80 -6.12 0.81 -8.32
C HIS A 80 -5.71 0.30 -6.94
N ALA A 81 -5.44 1.25 -6.04
CA ALA A 81 -5.10 0.99 -4.66
C ALA A 81 -5.91 1.88 -3.72
N ASP A 82 -6.45 1.27 -2.68
CA ASP A 82 -7.17 1.95 -1.59
C ASP A 82 -6.43 1.61 -0.28
N ILE A 83 -5.79 2.62 0.30
CA ILE A 83 -4.93 2.45 1.46
C ILE A 83 -5.48 3.30 2.60
N SER A 84 -5.90 2.60 3.66
CA SER A 84 -6.29 3.18 4.94
C SER A 84 -5.49 2.51 6.05
N LEU A 85 -5.07 3.28 7.05
CA LEU A 85 -4.33 2.77 8.19
C LEU A 85 -5.19 2.65 9.46
N GLY A 86 -6.36 3.30 9.48
CA GLY A 86 -7.29 3.29 10.62
C GLY A 86 -6.78 4.07 11.84
N SER A 87 -7.67 4.79 12.52
CA SER A 87 -7.33 5.67 13.65
C SER A 87 -6.86 4.93 14.91
N THR A 88 -7.19 3.65 15.04
CA THR A 88 -6.93 2.81 16.23
C THR A 88 -5.45 2.57 16.51
N TYR A 89 -4.55 2.82 15.55
CA TYR A 89 -3.11 2.58 15.71
C TYR A 89 -2.30 3.83 16.08
N SER A 90 -2.97 4.98 16.24
CA SER A 90 -2.30 6.27 16.42
C SER A 90 -1.60 6.47 17.77
N TYR A 91 -1.94 5.68 18.79
CA TYR A 91 -1.40 5.85 20.15
C TYR A 91 -0.18 4.99 20.48
N VAL A 92 0.07 3.91 19.73
CA VAL A 92 1.04 2.87 20.11
C VAL A 92 2.34 2.94 19.29
N TYR A 93 2.31 3.57 18.12
CA TYR A 93 3.42 3.48 17.15
C TYR A 93 4.33 4.70 17.09
N ASN A 94 5.63 4.42 16.95
CA ASN A 94 6.63 5.42 16.60
C ASN A 94 6.36 5.96 15.19
N LYS A 95 6.19 7.28 15.08
CA LYS A 95 5.88 8.01 13.84
C LYS A 95 6.93 7.78 12.73
N GLU A 96 8.21 7.61 13.08
CA GLU A 96 9.26 7.31 12.10
C GLU A 96 9.12 5.91 11.48
N LEU A 97 8.70 4.95 12.30
CA LEU A 97 8.45 3.58 11.86
C LEU A 97 7.25 3.54 10.91
N LEU A 98 6.24 4.35 11.22
CA LEU A 98 5.03 4.50 10.43
C LEU A 98 5.32 5.05 9.03
N ILE A 99 6.07 6.16 8.91
CA ILE A 99 6.41 6.73 7.60
C ILE A 99 7.25 5.74 6.77
N ARG A 100 8.15 4.96 7.40
CA ARG A 100 8.91 3.91 6.71
C ARG A 100 8.00 2.81 6.15
N HIS A 101 6.95 2.41 6.87
CA HIS A 101 5.99 1.45 6.36
C HIS A 101 5.17 1.99 5.18
N VAL A 102 4.71 3.24 5.26
CA VAL A 102 4.01 3.91 4.15
C VAL A 102 4.90 3.98 2.92
N LEU A 103 6.16 4.42 3.07
CA LEU A 103 7.12 4.49 1.97
C LEU A 103 7.43 3.11 1.37
N SER A 104 7.56 2.07 2.20
CA SER A 104 7.76 0.70 1.74
C SER A 104 6.59 0.19 0.90
N LEU A 105 5.36 0.54 1.27
CA LEU A 105 4.17 0.22 0.50
C LEU A 105 4.17 0.94 -0.86
N TYR A 106 4.48 2.23 -0.88
CA TYR A 106 4.46 3.05 -2.11
C TYR A 106 5.39 2.53 -3.19
N ARG A 107 6.53 1.92 -2.82
CA ARG A 107 7.44 1.24 -3.77
C ARG A 107 6.74 0.21 -4.67
N GLY A 108 5.73 -0.47 -4.14
CA GLY A 108 4.94 -1.45 -4.87
C GLY A 108 3.82 -0.87 -5.74
N LEU A 109 3.53 0.43 -5.59
CA LEU A 109 2.39 1.09 -6.20
C LEU A 109 2.77 1.89 -7.45
N SER A 110 3.95 1.65 -8.04
CA SER A 110 4.48 2.48 -9.11
C SER A 110 3.61 2.56 -10.37
N ASN A 111 2.85 1.48 -10.65
CA ASN A 111 1.95 1.38 -11.80
C ASN A 111 0.50 1.81 -11.52
N VAL A 112 0.19 2.22 -10.29
CA VAL A 112 -1.17 2.62 -9.90
C VAL A 112 -1.60 3.84 -10.70
N ILE A 113 -2.83 3.80 -11.21
CA ILE A 113 -3.50 4.89 -11.92
C ILE A 113 -4.41 5.68 -10.98
N SER A 114 -5.08 4.99 -10.05
CA SER A 114 -5.98 5.60 -9.08
C SER A 114 -5.61 5.16 -7.66
N LEU A 115 -5.30 6.11 -6.80
CA LEU A 115 -4.90 5.90 -5.41
C LEU A 115 -5.88 6.64 -4.47
N LEU A 116 -6.50 5.91 -3.55
CA LEU A 116 -7.29 6.47 -2.45
C LEU A 116 -6.47 6.37 -1.16
N LEU A 117 -6.38 7.48 -0.42
CA LEU A 117 -5.68 7.56 0.87
C LEU A 117 -6.61 8.13 1.95
N ASP A 118 -6.57 7.52 3.14
CA ASP A 118 -7.29 8.04 4.29
C ASP A 118 -6.65 9.30 4.91
N SER A 119 -7.44 10.01 5.72
CA SER A 119 -7.01 11.22 6.46
C SER A 119 -5.74 11.00 7.30
N TYR A 120 -5.55 9.79 7.81
CA TYR A 120 -4.47 9.48 8.73
C TYR A 120 -3.14 9.38 7.99
N ILE A 121 -3.10 8.73 6.82
CA ILE A 121 -1.93 8.72 5.95
C ILE A 121 -1.56 10.15 5.57
N ILE A 122 -2.54 10.98 5.21
CA ILE A 122 -2.28 12.38 4.86
C ILE A 122 -1.63 13.14 6.01
N GLN A 123 -2.10 12.96 7.25
CA GLN A 123 -1.47 13.57 8.43
C GLN A 123 -0.04 13.08 8.64
N VAL A 124 0.23 11.80 8.44
CA VAL A 124 1.58 11.21 8.57
C VAL A 124 2.51 11.82 7.54
N LEU A 125 2.10 11.88 6.28
CA LEU A 125 2.88 12.47 5.19
C LEU A 125 3.13 13.95 5.44
N SER A 126 2.09 14.70 5.83
CA SER A 126 2.15 16.14 6.08
C SER A 126 3.10 16.51 7.22
N LYS A 127 3.28 15.64 8.21
CA LYS A 127 4.22 15.85 9.33
C LYS A 127 5.66 15.43 9.00
N ASN A 128 5.88 14.72 7.90
CA ASN A 128 7.17 14.13 7.54
C ASN A 128 7.58 14.44 6.09
N TYR A 129 7.09 15.55 5.51
CA TYR A 129 7.26 15.83 4.08
C TYR A 129 8.73 16.01 3.67
N GLU A 130 9.59 16.47 4.58
CA GLU A 130 11.05 16.58 4.35
C GLU A 130 11.68 15.23 3.97
N LEU A 131 11.21 14.14 4.56
CA LEU A 131 11.65 12.78 4.22
C LEU A 131 11.14 12.34 2.84
N LEU A 132 10.00 12.88 2.42
CA LEU A 132 9.41 12.58 1.12
C LEU A 132 10.12 13.32 -0.02
N GLU A 133 10.56 14.57 0.20
CA GLU A 133 11.27 15.36 -0.81
C GLU A 133 12.60 14.74 -1.25
N GLN A 134 13.23 13.98 -0.34
CA GLN A 134 14.49 13.28 -0.60
C GLN A 134 14.31 12.00 -1.42
N GLN A 135 13.07 11.53 -1.61
CA GLN A 135 12.78 10.31 -2.36
C GLN A 135 12.29 10.64 -3.76
N PRO A 136 12.71 9.89 -4.79
CA PRO A 136 12.06 9.98 -6.09
C PRO A 136 10.59 9.59 -5.95
N SER A 137 9.70 10.27 -6.66
CA SER A 137 8.31 9.83 -6.76
C SER A 137 8.28 8.40 -7.27
N THR A 138 7.51 7.55 -6.60
CA THR A 138 7.37 6.16 -7.04
C THR A 138 6.30 6.01 -8.11
N PHE A 139 5.42 7.00 -8.26
CA PHE A 139 4.21 6.90 -9.08
C PHE A 139 4.48 7.38 -10.51
N THR A 140 4.65 6.44 -11.44
CA THR A 140 4.97 6.77 -12.84
C THR A 140 3.72 6.95 -13.70
N ARG A 141 2.57 6.43 -13.25
CA ARG A 141 1.32 6.36 -14.00
C ARG A 141 0.10 6.91 -13.26
N LEU A 142 0.30 7.57 -12.13
CA LEU A 142 -0.82 8.05 -11.32
C LEU A 142 -1.55 9.17 -12.06
N GLU A 143 -2.85 8.97 -12.28
CA GLU A 143 -3.75 9.91 -12.94
C GLU A 143 -4.76 10.51 -11.95
N SER A 144 -5.10 9.79 -10.88
CA SER A 144 -6.08 10.22 -9.87
C SER A 144 -5.59 9.90 -8.46
N LEU A 145 -5.46 10.94 -7.64
CA LEU A 145 -5.25 10.86 -6.20
C LEU A 145 -6.52 11.34 -5.51
N ILE A 146 -7.14 10.45 -4.74
CA ILE A 146 -8.31 10.75 -3.93
C ILE A 146 -7.88 10.72 -2.47
N VAL A 147 -8.22 11.75 -1.70
CA VAL A 147 -7.85 11.84 -0.29
C VAL A 147 -9.05 12.16 0.58
N GLU A 148 -9.16 11.47 1.70
CA GLU A 148 -10.14 11.78 2.75
C GLU A 148 -9.57 12.88 3.66
N ALA A 149 -9.48 14.12 3.19
CA ALA A 149 -8.95 15.24 3.97
C ALA A 149 -9.51 16.58 3.47
N ASP A 150 -9.49 17.61 4.30
CA ASP A 150 -9.92 18.96 3.86
C ASP A 150 -8.87 19.64 2.97
N SER A 151 -7.59 19.27 3.13
CA SER A 151 -6.49 19.84 2.38
C SER A 151 -5.28 18.91 2.35
N LEU A 152 -4.41 19.13 1.36
CA LEU A 152 -3.16 18.40 1.19
C LEU A 152 -2.02 19.41 0.95
N PRO A 153 -0.94 19.42 1.77
CA PRO A 153 0.17 20.33 1.55
C PRO A 153 0.80 20.13 0.17
N HIS A 154 1.17 21.21 -0.50
CA HIS A 154 1.76 21.17 -1.84
C HIS A 154 3.01 20.26 -1.92
N ALA A 155 3.84 20.26 -0.86
CA ALA A 155 4.99 19.36 -0.77
C ALA A 155 4.57 17.88 -0.85
N VAL A 156 3.48 17.50 -0.19
CA VAL A 156 2.94 16.14 -0.22
C VAL A 156 2.34 15.81 -1.58
N VAL A 157 1.61 16.73 -2.21
CA VAL A 157 1.09 16.57 -3.58
C VAL A 157 2.21 16.24 -4.57
N ASN A 158 3.34 16.96 -4.47
CA ASN A 158 4.50 16.72 -5.32
C ASN A 158 5.07 15.30 -5.17
N CYS A 159 4.97 14.67 -4.00
CA CYS A 159 5.44 13.30 -3.81
C CYS A 159 4.67 12.28 -4.66
N PHE A 160 3.44 12.61 -5.05
CA PHE A 160 2.59 11.76 -5.88
C PHE A 160 2.73 12.09 -7.36
N PHE A 161 2.71 13.36 -7.73
CA PHE A 161 2.62 13.75 -9.15
C PHE A 161 3.96 14.15 -9.79
N LYS A 162 5.02 14.41 -9.01
CA LYS A 162 6.32 14.73 -9.61
C LYS A 162 6.82 13.53 -10.41
N GLY A 163 6.98 13.68 -11.73
CA GLY A 163 7.47 12.61 -12.60
C GLY A 163 6.42 11.57 -13.00
N THR A 164 5.14 11.80 -12.69
CA THR A 164 4.06 11.03 -13.36
C THR A 164 4.06 11.32 -14.86
N SER A 165 3.73 10.32 -15.67
CA SER A 165 3.56 10.47 -17.12
C SER A 165 2.18 11.04 -17.51
N CYS A 166 1.27 11.20 -16.54
CA CYS A 166 -0.03 11.82 -16.76
C CYS A 166 0.12 13.34 -16.98
N PRO A 167 -0.39 13.91 -18.08
CA PRO A 167 -0.29 15.34 -18.34
C PRO A 167 -1.16 16.19 -17.41
N GLU A 168 -2.29 15.65 -16.96
CA GLU A 168 -3.28 16.34 -16.12
C GLU A 168 -3.76 15.43 -14.98
N PRO A 169 -2.90 15.17 -13.97
CA PRO A 169 -3.30 14.38 -12.82
C PRO A 169 -4.37 15.10 -12.00
N LYS A 170 -5.35 14.34 -11.51
CA LYS A 170 -6.48 14.83 -10.72
C LYS A 170 -6.23 14.60 -9.24
N LEU A 171 -6.48 15.64 -8.44
CA LEU A 171 -6.57 15.56 -6.99
C LEU A 171 -8.03 15.79 -6.59
N GLU A 172 -8.60 14.83 -5.89
CA GLU A 172 -9.99 14.86 -5.41
C GLU A 172 -10.02 14.71 -3.89
N PHE A 173 -10.95 15.40 -3.24
CA PHE A 173 -11.15 15.36 -1.79
C PHE A 173 -12.53 14.75 -1.50
N LEU A 174 -12.59 13.82 -0.54
CA LEU A 174 -13.82 13.18 -0.08
C LEU A 174 -14.38 13.83 1.19
#